data_AF-A0A2D5VK19-F1
#
_entry.id   AF-A0A2D5VK19-F1
#
_cell.length_a   1.000
_cell.length_b   1.000
_cell.length_c   1.000
_cell.angle_alpha   90.00
_cell.angle_beta   90.00
_cell.angle_gamma   90.00
#
_symmetry.space_group_name_H-M   'P 1'
#
loop_
_entity.id
_entity.type
_entity.pdbx_description
1 polymer ?
#
loop_
_entity_poly.entity_id
_entity_poly.type
_entity_poly.pdbx_seq_one_letter_code
_entity_poly.pdbx_strand_id
1 'polypeptide(L)'
;MEFDNTGEALVVGVGATLQVGVDNDANNQIGFAIGTQTAAHLGVDSTSLSLGSTNANFQSAINKLDDAIKLVNAERGNIGAKQNRLEFASSNLMNSVQNNSASMSTIRDADFAAEAAELAKNQILTQSGTAMLAQANSLSQNVLSLIR
;
A
#
# COMPACT_ATOMS: atom_id res chain seq x y z
N MET A 1 9.24 -17.69 -3.48
CA MET A 1 8.99 -17.49 -4.92
C MET A 1 10.05 -18.30 -5.64
N GLU A 2 9.71 -19.55 -5.97
CA GLU A 2 10.59 -20.51 -6.61
C GLU A 2 10.23 -20.52 -8.09
N PHE A 3 11.20 -20.20 -8.96
CA PHE A 3 11.02 -20.24 -10.41
C PHE A 3 11.41 -21.65 -10.87
N ASP A 4 10.42 -22.41 -11.33
CA ASP A 4 10.59 -23.76 -11.87
C ASP A 4 11.39 -23.73 -13.20
N ASN A 5 12.31 -24.68 -13.32
CA ASN A 5 13.27 -24.88 -14.41
C ASN A 5 12.91 -26.18 -15.17
N THR A 6 11.67 -26.29 -15.60
CA THR A 6 11.22 -27.33 -16.54
C THR A 6 10.93 -26.65 -17.88
N GLY A 7 11.54 -27.14 -18.95
CA GLY A 7 11.52 -26.56 -20.31
C GLY A 7 10.15 -26.57 -21.02
N GLU A 8 9.06 -26.46 -20.28
CA GLU A 8 7.75 -26.07 -20.79
C GLU A 8 7.74 -24.54 -20.94
N ALA A 9 7.32 -24.08 -22.11
CA ALA A 9 7.39 -22.67 -22.50
C ALA A 9 6.80 -21.72 -21.43
N LEU A 10 7.53 -20.62 -21.20
CA LEU A 10 7.09 -19.38 -20.56
C LEU A 10 5.54 -19.20 -20.54
N VAL A 11 4.95 -19.45 -19.36
CA VAL A 11 3.66 -18.95 -18.87
C VAL A 11 2.38 -19.54 -19.52
N VAL A 12 1.78 -20.52 -18.84
CA VAL A 12 0.31 -20.66 -18.76
C VAL A 12 -0.20 -19.40 -18.06
N GLY A 13 -1.09 -18.62 -18.68
CA GLY A 13 -1.48 -17.29 -18.20
C GLY A 13 -1.69 -17.19 -16.69
N VAL A 14 -0.71 -16.63 -15.98
CA VAL A 14 -0.81 -16.36 -14.55
C VAL A 14 -1.38 -14.96 -14.40
N GLY A 15 -2.66 -14.90 -14.00
CA GLY A 15 -3.31 -13.69 -13.53
C GLY A 15 -3.21 -13.57 -12.01
N ALA A 16 -2.74 -12.44 -11.51
CA ALA A 16 -2.74 -12.07 -10.11
C ALA A 16 -3.40 -10.70 -9.94
N THR A 17 -4.28 -10.56 -8.96
CA THR A 17 -4.84 -9.26 -8.56
C THR A 17 -4.07 -8.75 -7.36
N LEU A 18 -3.48 -7.57 -7.47
CA LEU A 18 -2.79 -6.91 -6.37
C LEU A 18 -3.70 -5.88 -5.73
N GLN A 19 -3.91 -5.98 -4.42
CA GLN A 19 -4.62 -4.97 -3.63
C GLN A 19 -3.68 -3.78 -3.40
N VAL A 20 -4.09 -2.60 -3.85
CA VAL A 20 -3.31 -1.35 -3.79
C VAL A 20 -4.09 -0.18 -3.17
N GLY A 21 -5.19 -0.48 -2.48
CA GLY A 21 -5.99 0.49 -1.77
C GLY A 21 -6.56 -0.08 -0.48
N VAL A 22 -7.22 0.78 0.29
CA VAL A 22 -7.73 0.45 1.63
C VAL A 22 -9.06 -0.30 1.59
N ASP A 23 -9.87 -0.08 0.56
CA ASP A 23 -11.19 -0.71 0.41
C ASP A 23 -11.15 -1.86 -0.61
N ASN A 24 -12.06 -2.82 -0.47
CA ASN A 24 -12.21 -3.97 -1.37
C ASN A 24 -12.97 -3.64 -2.67
N ASP A 25 -12.86 -2.40 -3.17
CA ASP A 25 -13.42 -1.98 -4.45
C ASP A 25 -12.47 -2.39 -5.60
N ALA A 26 -13.03 -2.67 -6.78
CA ALA A 26 -12.28 -2.99 -8.00
C ALA A 26 -11.32 -1.88 -8.41
N ASN A 27 -11.62 -0.62 -8.05
CA ASN A 27 -10.75 0.53 -8.29
C ASN A 27 -9.45 0.48 -7.47
N ASN A 28 -9.45 -0.22 -6.34
CA ASN A 28 -8.31 -0.41 -5.43
C ASN A 28 -7.51 -1.68 -5.74
N GLN A 29 -7.80 -2.33 -6.88
CA GLN A 29 -7.13 -3.55 -7.31
C GLN A 29 -6.47 -3.32 -8.66
N ILE A 30 -5.24 -3.81 -8.80
CA ILE A 30 -4.53 -3.86 -10.07
C ILE A 30 -4.45 -5.32 -10.50
N GLY A 31 -5.23 -5.68 -11.52
CA GLY A 31 -5.09 -6.94 -12.23
C GLY A 31 -3.80 -6.95 -13.05
N PHE A 32 -2.94 -7.92 -12.75
CA PHE A 32 -1.74 -8.25 -13.49
C PHE A 32 -1.96 -9.60 -14.15
N ALA A 33 -2.00 -9.64 -15.47
CA ALA A 33 -2.06 -10.89 -16.21
C ALA A 33 -1.05 -10.81 -17.33
N ILE A 34 -0.23 -11.85 -17.45
CA ILE A 34 0.61 -12.05 -18.62
C ILE A 34 -0.11 -13.05 -19.52
N GLY A 35 -0.46 -12.62 -20.73
CA GLY A 35 -1.01 -13.53 -21.74
C GLY A 35 -0.04 -14.67 -22.07
N THR A 36 -0.54 -15.81 -22.52
CA THR A 36 0.34 -16.90 -22.96
C THR A 36 1.17 -16.45 -24.15
N GLN A 37 2.50 -16.60 -24.09
CA GLN A 37 3.43 -16.16 -25.15
C GLN A 37 4.31 -17.32 -25.64
N THR A 38 3.71 -18.48 -25.83
CA THR A 38 4.41 -19.64 -26.42
C THR A 38 4.68 -19.44 -27.91
N ALA A 39 5.64 -20.16 -28.46
CA ALA A 39 5.95 -20.11 -29.89
C ALA A 39 4.73 -20.43 -30.77
N ALA A 40 3.87 -21.36 -30.33
CA ALA A 40 2.62 -21.67 -31.02
C ALA A 40 1.61 -20.51 -30.97
N HIS A 41 1.43 -19.86 -29.80
CA HIS A 41 0.54 -18.70 -29.66
C HIS A 41 1.01 -17.50 -30.51
N LEU A 42 2.32 -17.31 -30.56
CA LEU A 42 2.96 -16.27 -31.37
C LEU A 42 3.05 -16.62 -32.86
N GLY A 43 2.65 -17.83 -33.28
CA GLY A 43 2.71 -18.27 -34.68
C GLY A 43 4.14 -18.47 -35.21
N VAL A 44 5.10 -18.67 -34.30
CA VAL A 44 6.52 -18.85 -34.60
C VAL A 44 7.05 -20.26 -34.30
N ASP A 45 6.15 -21.23 -34.16
CA ASP A 45 6.53 -22.63 -34.04
C ASP A 45 7.18 -23.19 -35.31
N SER A 46 7.83 -24.35 -35.18
CA SER A 46 8.58 -24.99 -36.26
C SER A 46 7.73 -25.39 -37.48
N THR A 47 6.43 -25.58 -37.31
CA THR A 47 5.49 -25.87 -38.41
C THR A 47 5.07 -24.59 -39.11
N SER A 48 4.92 -23.50 -38.35
CA SER A 48 4.52 -22.18 -38.83
C SER A 48 5.65 -21.45 -39.56
N LEU A 49 6.91 -21.67 -39.19
CA LEU A 49 8.10 -21.05 -39.81
C LEU A 49 8.76 -21.87 -40.91
N SER A 50 8.05 -22.78 -41.58
CA SER A 50 8.65 -23.60 -42.63
C SER A 50 9.16 -22.77 -43.82
N LEU A 51 10.48 -22.74 -44.01
CA LEU A 51 11.15 -21.89 -45.00
C LEU A 51 11.15 -22.48 -46.42
N GLY A 52 10.88 -23.78 -46.59
CA GLY A 52 10.92 -24.47 -47.89
C GLY A 52 12.13 -24.05 -48.75
N SER A 53 11.92 -23.76 -50.04
CA SER A 53 13.00 -23.31 -50.94
C SER A 53 12.63 -22.14 -51.84
N THR A 54 11.51 -21.45 -51.58
CA THR A 54 11.03 -20.34 -52.41
C THR A 54 11.15 -19.00 -51.70
N ASN A 55 11.39 -17.93 -52.45
CA ASN A 55 11.45 -16.57 -51.89
C ASN A 55 10.15 -16.13 -51.21
N ALA A 56 9.00 -16.69 -51.62
CA ALA A 56 7.70 -16.42 -51.00
C ALA A 56 7.62 -16.96 -49.57
N ASN A 57 8.23 -18.12 -49.29
CA ASN A 57 8.24 -18.71 -47.95
C ASN A 57 9.06 -17.86 -46.98
N PHE A 58 10.22 -17.35 -47.40
CA PHE A 58 11.04 -16.46 -46.59
C PHE A 58 10.30 -15.15 -46.25
N GLN A 59 9.61 -14.55 -47.23
CA GLN A 59 8.79 -13.36 -46.98
C GLN A 59 7.64 -13.64 -46.01
N SER A 60 6.97 -14.78 -46.12
CA SER A 60 5.93 -15.18 -45.18
C SER A 60 6.46 -15.37 -43.76
N ALA A 61 7.64 -16.00 -43.61
CA ALA A 61 8.28 -16.18 -42.31
C ALA A 61 8.66 -14.85 -41.66
N ILE A 62 9.18 -13.89 -42.42
CA ILE A 62 9.47 -12.53 -41.92
C ILE A 62 8.19 -11.85 -41.42
N ASN A 63 7.11 -11.90 -42.20
CA ASN A 63 5.83 -11.32 -41.77
C ASN A 63 5.31 -11.94 -40.46
N LYS A 64 5.42 -13.27 -40.31
CA LYS A 64 5.04 -13.96 -39.07
C LYS A 64 5.89 -13.52 -37.88
N LEU A 65 7.20 -13.35 -38.06
CA LEU A 65 8.09 -12.83 -37.02
C LEU A 65 7.74 -11.39 -36.64
N ASP A 66 7.44 -10.53 -37.61
CA ASP A 66 7.02 -9.15 -37.36
C ASP A 66 5.72 -9.10 -36.54
N ASP A 67 4.75 -9.95 -36.86
CA ASP A 67 3.50 -10.03 -36.11
C ASP A 67 3.70 -10.59 -34.70
N ALA A 68 4.56 -11.60 -34.54
CA ALA A 68 4.95 -12.10 -33.22
C ALA A 68 5.63 -11.01 -32.37
N ILE A 69 6.54 -10.22 -32.95
CA ILE A 69 7.20 -9.09 -32.28
C ILE A 69 6.17 -8.04 -31.87
N LYS A 70 5.20 -7.70 -32.72
CA LYS A 70 4.12 -6.76 -32.38
C LYS A 70 3.31 -7.26 -31.19
N LEU A 71 2.96 -8.53 -31.14
CA LEU A 71 2.20 -9.14 -30.03
C LEU A 71 2.99 -9.08 -28.71
N VAL A 72 4.28 -9.44 -28.74
CA VAL A 72 5.15 -9.36 -27.55
C VAL A 72 5.31 -7.91 -27.08
N ASN A 73 5.46 -6.96 -28.00
CA ASN A 73 5.58 -5.54 -27.66
C ASN A 73 4.28 -4.98 -27.08
N ALA A 74 3.12 -5.40 -27.60
CA ALA A 74 1.83 -5.01 -27.02
C ALA A 74 1.70 -5.51 -25.57
N GLU A 75 2.11 -6.75 -25.31
CA GLU A 75 2.09 -7.32 -23.96
C GLU A 75 3.05 -6.58 -23.01
N ARG A 76 4.29 -6.29 -23.47
CA ARG A 76 5.25 -5.47 -22.71
C ARG A 76 4.70 -4.07 -22.42
N GLY A 77 3.98 -3.48 -23.38
CA GLY A 77 3.31 -2.19 -23.20
C GLY A 77 2.23 -2.24 -22.13
N ASN A 78 1.44 -3.31 -22.09
CA ASN A 78 0.44 -3.53 -21.05
C ASN A 78 1.10 -3.65 -19.67
N ILE A 79 2.14 -4.49 -19.54
CA ILE A 79 2.92 -4.64 -18.31
C ILE A 79 3.48 -3.28 -17.85
N GLY A 80 4.08 -2.50 -18.76
CA GLY A 80 4.59 -1.17 -18.44
C GLY A 80 3.52 -0.21 -17.95
N ALA A 81 2.31 -0.23 -18.55
CA ALA A 81 1.18 0.56 -18.09
C ALA A 81 0.72 0.15 -16.68
N LYS A 82 0.70 -1.15 -16.37
CA LYS A 82 0.38 -1.65 -15.02
C LYS A 82 1.45 -1.28 -14.00
N GLN A 83 2.73 -1.33 -14.37
CA GLN A 83 3.84 -0.86 -13.52
C GLN A 83 3.70 0.63 -13.18
N ASN A 84 3.40 1.47 -14.18
CA ASN A 84 3.18 2.90 -13.95
C ASN A 84 2.01 3.15 -12.98
N ARG A 85 0.92 2.39 -13.13
CA ARG A 85 -0.21 2.46 -12.19
C ARG A 85 0.18 2.00 -10.78
N LEU A 86 1.01 0.96 -10.64
CA LEU A 86 1.51 0.48 -9.36
C LEU A 86 2.39 1.53 -8.67
N GLU A 87 3.29 2.17 -9.42
CA GLU A 87 4.15 3.25 -8.91
C GLU A 87 3.31 4.44 -8.43
N PHE A 88 2.32 4.86 -9.23
CA PHE A 88 1.41 5.95 -8.84
C PHE A 88 0.59 5.60 -7.60
N ALA A 89 -0.01 4.40 -7.57
CA ALA A 89 -0.79 3.94 -6.42
C ALA A 89 0.08 3.86 -5.16
N SER A 90 1.29 3.33 -5.26
CA SER A 90 2.27 3.26 -4.17
C SER A 90 2.62 4.65 -3.63
N SER A 91 2.93 5.60 -4.52
CA SER A 91 3.21 6.99 -4.13
C SER A 91 2.01 7.65 -3.44
N ASN A 92 0.80 7.46 -3.97
CA ASN A 92 -0.42 7.98 -3.38
C ASN A 92 -0.69 7.36 -1.99
N LEU A 93 -0.50 6.05 -1.84
CA LEU A 93 -0.63 5.35 -0.56
C LEU A 93 0.37 5.88 0.47
N MET A 94 1.64 6.08 0.11
CA MET A 94 2.63 6.63 1.02
C MET A 94 2.22 8.02 1.53
N ASN A 95 1.70 8.89 0.65
CA ASN A 95 1.18 10.19 1.06
C ASN A 95 -0.03 10.06 1.98
N SER A 96 -0.96 9.15 1.69
CA SER A 96 -2.13 8.88 2.54
C SER A 96 -1.72 8.37 3.94
N VAL A 97 -0.75 7.45 4.00
CA VAL A 97 -0.19 6.94 5.26
C VAL A 97 0.48 8.06 6.05
N GLN A 98 1.27 8.93 5.40
CA GLN A 98 1.90 10.07 6.06
C GLN A 98 0.85 11.03 6.64
N ASN A 99 -0.19 11.37 5.88
CA ASN A 99 -1.27 12.24 6.34
C ASN A 99 -2.03 11.62 7.51
N ASN A 100 -2.38 10.33 7.41
CA ASN A 100 -3.08 9.62 8.48
C ASN A 100 -2.23 9.52 9.76
N SER A 101 -0.93 9.24 9.62
CA SER A 101 -0.01 9.21 10.74
C SER A 101 0.13 10.58 11.42
N ALA A 102 0.15 11.67 10.65
CA ALA A 102 0.19 13.03 11.18
C ALA A 102 -1.10 13.36 11.95
N SER A 103 -2.27 13.07 11.38
CA SER A 103 -3.56 13.23 12.06
C SER A 103 -3.64 12.40 13.34
N MET A 104 -3.18 11.15 13.30
CA MET A 104 -3.16 10.26 14.47
C MET A 104 -2.23 10.80 15.56
N SER A 105 -1.08 11.38 15.19
CA SER A 105 -0.17 12.05 16.14
C SER A 105 -0.87 13.22 16.82
N THR A 106 -1.51 14.11 16.06
CA THR A 106 -2.24 15.25 16.62
C THR A 106 -3.36 14.83 17.57
N ILE A 107 -4.12 13.78 17.23
CA ILE A 107 -5.17 13.25 18.11
C ILE A 107 -4.55 12.71 19.41
N ARG A 108 -3.51 11.89 19.31
CA ARG A 108 -2.83 11.32 20.49
C ARG A 108 -2.22 12.39 21.38
N ASP A 109 -1.61 13.41 20.78
CA ASP A 109 -1.00 14.53 21.52
C ASP A 109 -2.08 15.37 22.22
N ALA A 110 -3.24 15.57 21.59
CA ALA A 110 -4.38 16.28 22.19
C ALA A 110 -4.99 15.49 23.37
N ASP A 111 -5.18 14.18 23.21
CA ASP A 111 -5.68 13.31 24.27
C ASP A 111 -4.70 13.25 25.45
N PHE A 112 -3.39 13.15 25.16
CA PHE A 112 -2.35 13.20 26.19
C PHE A 112 -2.32 14.54 26.92
N ALA A 113 -2.46 15.65 26.20
CA ALA A 113 -2.53 16.98 26.81
C ALA A 113 -3.76 17.14 27.72
N ALA A 114 -4.93 16.60 27.32
CA ALA A 114 -6.13 16.61 28.13
C ALA A 114 -5.97 15.78 29.42
N GLU A 115 -5.41 14.57 29.32
CA GLU A 115 -5.15 13.71 30.47
C GLU A 115 -4.10 14.33 31.41
N ALA A 116 -3.03 14.92 30.86
CA ALA A 116 -2.02 15.63 31.63
C ALA A 116 -2.60 16.85 32.37
N ALA A 117 -3.51 17.59 31.75
CA ALA A 117 -4.19 18.72 32.37
C ALA A 117 -5.12 18.28 33.51
N GLU A 118 -5.87 17.20 33.33
CA GLU A 118 -6.73 16.66 34.39
C GLU A 118 -5.89 16.06 35.53
N LEU A 119 -4.77 15.40 35.24
CA LEU A 119 -3.81 14.95 36.25
C LEU A 119 -3.25 16.14 37.04
N ALA A 120 -2.80 17.20 36.38
CA ALA A 120 -2.28 18.40 37.03
C ALA A 120 -3.35 19.09 37.89
N LYS A 121 -4.58 19.22 37.40
CA LYS A 121 -5.72 19.75 38.17
C LYS A 121 -6.00 18.91 39.42
N ASN A 122 -5.98 17.59 39.33
CA ASN A 122 -6.17 16.70 40.47
C ASN A 122 -5.02 16.82 41.49
N GLN A 123 -3.78 16.97 41.03
CA GLN A 123 -2.64 17.25 41.90
C GLN A 123 -2.77 18.60 42.62
N ILE A 124 -3.22 19.66 41.92
CA ILE A 124 -3.47 20.97 42.54
C ILE A 124 -4.61 20.89 43.54
N LEU A 125 -5.70 20.19 43.24
CA LEU A 125 -6.84 20.01 44.15
C LEU A 125 -6.45 19.25 45.42
N THR A 126 -5.65 18.19 45.30
CA THR A 126 -5.18 17.41 46.47
C THR A 126 -4.22 18.22 47.34
N GLN A 127 -3.30 18.99 46.75
CA GLN A 127 -2.40 19.87 47.48
C GLN A 127 -3.15 21.06 48.12
N SER A 128 -4.13 21.63 47.42
CA SER A 128 -4.98 22.70 47.94
C SER A 128 -5.92 22.19 49.04
N GLY A 129 -6.45 20.98 48.92
CA GLY A 129 -7.29 20.34 49.93
C GLY A 129 -6.54 20.10 51.23
N THR A 130 -5.30 19.61 51.16
CA THR A 130 -4.44 19.43 52.35
C THR A 130 -4.04 20.78 52.97
N ALA A 131 -3.69 21.79 52.16
CA ALA A 131 -3.40 23.13 52.65
C ALA A 131 -4.63 23.84 53.25
N MET A 132 -5.82 23.69 52.65
CA MET A 132 -7.08 24.23 53.17
C MET A 132 -7.51 23.54 54.45
N LEU A 133 -7.33 22.21 54.57
CA LEU A 133 -7.57 21.50 55.82
C LEU A 133 -6.61 21.98 56.93
N ALA A 134 -5.34 22.20 56.62
CA ALA A 134 -4.37 22.75 57.58
C ALA A 134 -4.75 24.19 58.01
N GLN A 135 -5.19 25.02 57.07
CA GLN A 135 -5.64 26.39 57.33
C GLN A 135 -6.92 26.42 58.18
N ALA A 136 -7.92 25.58 57.86
CA ALA A 136 -9.17 25.49 58.62
C ALA A 136 -8.94 25.01 60.06
N ASN A 137 -8.07 24.01 60.25
CA ASN A 137 -7.68 23.56 61.59
C ASN A 137 -6.97 24.66 62.40
N SER A 138 -6.09 25.43 61.76
CA SER A 138 -5.37 26.53 62.42
C SER A 138 -6.31 27.70 62.78
N LEU A 139 -7.28 28.00 61.93
CA LEU A 139 -8.29 29.02 62.20
C LEU A 139 -9.23 28.58 63.35
N SER A 140 -9.64 27.30 63.37
CA SER A 140 -10.48 26.75 64.44
C SER A 140 -9.79 26.81 65.81
N GLN A 141 -8.48 26.57 65.89
CA GLN A 141 -7.74 26.68 67.15
C GLN A 141 -7.61 28.13 67.63
N ASN A 142 -7.46 29.09 66.72
CA ASN A 142 -7.45 30.51 67.06
C ASN A 142 -8.81 30.99 67.59
N VAL A 143 -9.92 30.49 67.04
CA VAL A 143 -11.26 30.80 67.58
C VAL A 143 -11.45 30.20 68.97
N LEU A 144 -10.97 28.97 69.21
CA LEU A 144 -11.06 28.35 70.53
C LEU A 144 -10.19 29.06 71.58
N SER A 145 -9.07 29.67 71.16
CA SER A 145 -8.24 30.57 71.99
C SER A 145 -9.00 31.84 72.38
N LEU A 146 -9.84 32.37 71.50
CA LEU A 146 -10.64 33.59 71.75
C LEU A 146 -11.84 33.40 72.70
N ILE A 147 -12.25 32.15 72.97
CA ILE A 147 -13.40 31.82 73.84
C ILE A 147 -12.92 31.33 75.24
N ARG A 148 -11.62 31.42 75.53
CA ARG A 148 -11.03 31.05 76.81
C ARG A 148 -10.63 32.25 77.65
#